data_AF-A0AAW4Q9R0-F1
#
_entry.id   AF-A0AAW4Q9R0-F1
#
_cell.length_a   1.000
_cell.length_b   1.000
_cell.length_c   1.000
_cell.angle_alpha   90.00
_cell.angle_beta   90.00
_cell.angle_gamma   90.00
#
_symmetry.space_group_name_H-M   'P 1'
#
loop_
_entity.id
_entity.type
_entity.pdbx_description
1 polymer ?
#
loop_
_entity_poly.entity_id
_entity_poly.type
_entity_poly.pdbx_seq_one_letter_code
_entity_poly.pdbx_strand_id
1 'polypeptide(L)'
;MTSTQPRYKDIIKQIEELQKQADKLKAEERSKVLKEVREQIAVFEFTAGELGLKGKASLAGKKVPIRYTDDNGNTWSGRGHRPGWLNAAIENGRKLEDFLIAV
;
A
#
# COMPACT_ATOMS: atom_id res chain seq x y z
N MET A 1 27.99 48.08 18.00
CA MET A 1 27.93 46.65 17.58
C MET A 1 26.46 46.27 17.44
N THR A 2 25.87 46.53 16.27
CA THR A 2 24.46 46.19 16.00
C THR A 2 24.43 44.83 15.28
N SER A 3 23.94 43.81 15.96
CA SER A 3 23.67 42.50 15.36
C SER A 3 22.53 42.66 14.36
N THR A 4 22.84 42.58 13.06
CA THR A 4 21.83 42.49 11.99
C THR A 4 21.11 41.16 12.14
N GLN A 5 19.91 41.20 12.72
CA GLN A 5 19.05 40.03 12.84
C GLN A 5 18.53 39.63 11.45
N PRO A 6 18.66 38.36 11.04
CA PRO A 6 18.15 37.91 9.76
C PRO A 6 16.63 38.06 9.70
N ARG A 7 16.10 38.52 8.56
CA ARG A 7 14.66 38.73 8.39
C ARG A 7 13.97 37.39 8.27
N TYR A 8 12.72 37.30 8.75
CA TYR A 8 11.95 36.05 8.76
C TYR A 8 11.96 35.29 7.41
N LYS A 9 11.84 36.00 6.28
CA LYS A 9 11.90 35.39 4.93
C LYS A 9 13.26 34.77 4.60
N ASP A 10 14.36 35.38 5.05
CA ASP A 10 15.71 34.85 4.83
C ASP A 10 15.95 33.58 5.66
N ILE A 11 15.42 33.54 6.89
CA ILE A 11 15.45 32.35 7.76
C ILE A 11 14.69 31.19 7.11
N ILE A 12 13.50 31.43 6.55
CA ILE A 12 12.72 30.40 5.86
C ILE A 12 13.49 29.82 4.67
N LYS A 13 14.08 30.68 3.84
CA LYS A 13 14.90 30.25 2.69
C LYS A 13 16.09 29.41 3.13
N GLN A 14 16.74 29.78 4.23
CA GLN A 14 17.87 29.04 4.78
C GLN A 14 17.45 27.67 5.35
N ILE A 15 16.28 27.58 5.98
CA ILE A 15 15.70 26.30 6.43
C ILE A 15 15.45 25.39 5.24
N GLU A 16 14.83 25.88 4.16
CA GLU A 16 14.58 25.07 2.97
C GLU A 16 15.85 24.53 2.33
N GLU A 17 16.90 25.35 2.24
CA GLU A 17 18.20 24.92 1.72
C GLU A 17 18.85 23.86 2.62
N LEU A 18 18.84 24.09 3.94
CA LEU A 18 19.37 23.12 4.91
C LEU A 18 18.58 21.81 4.90
N GLN A 19 17.26 21.87 4.72
CA GLN A 19 16.40 20.70 4.59
C GLN A 19 16.79 19.88 3.35
N LYS A 20 16.94 20.55 2.19
CA LYS A 20 17.39 19.90 0.95
C LYS A 20 18.77 19.27 1.08
N GLN A 21 19.70 19.95 1.74
CA GLN A 21 21.03 19.43 2.03
C GLN A 21 20.96 18.20 2.95
N ALA A 22 20.15 18.25 4.00
CA ALA A 22 19.95 17.14 4.92
C ALA A 22 19.33 15.92 4.21
N ASP A 23 18.33 16.12 3.36
CA ASP A 23 17.71 15.04 2.59
C ASP A 23 18.67 14.41 1.58
N LYS A 24 19.50 15.23 0.92
CA LYS A 24 20.56 14.75 0.02
C LYS A 24 21.58 13.90 0.76
N LEU A 25 22.14 14.42 1.85
CA LEU A 25 23.09 13.69 2.72
C LEU A 25 22.47 12.38 3.24
N LYS A 26 21.22 12.43 3.69
CA LYS A 26 20.49 11.24 4.15
C LYS A 26 20.34 10.21 3.04
N ALA A 27 20.06 10.62 1.81
CA ALA A 27 19.94 9.69 0.69
C ALA A 27 21.28 9.02 0.34
N GLU A 28 22.38 9.79 0.34
CA GLU A 28 23.74 9.29 0.10
C GLU A 28 24.15 8.29 1.19
N GLU A 29 24.04 8.69 2.46
CA GLU A 29 24.42 7.86 3.61
C GLU A 29 23.53 6.63 3.75
N ARG A 30 22.23 6.74 3.44
CA ARG A 30 21.29 5.61 3.50
C ARG A 30 21.72 4.47 2.60
N SER A 31 22.25 4.74 1.41
CA SER A 31 22.68 3.69 0.49
C SER A 31 23.85 2.87 1.06
N LYS A 32 24.80 3.57 1.68
CA LYS A 32 25.98 2.98 2.32
C LYS A 32 25.60 2.15 3.54
N VAL A 33 24.79 2.72 4.44
CA VAL A 33 24.28 2.01 5.64
C VAL A 33 23.45 0.80 5.23
N LEU A 34 22.61 0.91 4.20
CA LEU A 34 21.82 -0.23 3.72
C LEU A 34 22.69 -1.38 3.24
N LYS A 35 23.81 -1.09 2.56
CA LYS A 35 24.76 -2.11 2.13
C LYS A 35 25.41 -2.80 3.34
N GLU A 36 25.92 -2.01 4.28
CA GLU A 36 26.55 -2.52 5.51
C GLU A 36 25.61 -3.40 6.32
N VAL A 37 24.36 -2.94 6.53
CA VAL A 37 23.34 -3.71 7.24
C VAL A 37 23.00 -5.01 6.50
N ARG A 38 22.93 -5.01 5.17
CA ARG A 38 22.71 -6.24 4.38
C ARG A 38 23.86 -7.23 4.52
N GLU A 39 25.10 -6.74 4.53
CA GLU A 39 26.29 -7.58 4.74
C GLU A 39 26.28 -8.19 6.15
N GLN A 40 25.96 -7.40 7.18
CA GLN A 40 25.82 -7.91 8.54
C GLN A 40 24.68 -8.93 8.68
N ILE A 41 23.53 -8.68 8.07
CA ILE A 41 22.42 -9.65 8.04
C ILE A 41 22.86 -10.97 7.40
N ALA A 42 23.65 -10.92 6.33
CA ALA A 42 24.14 -12.13 5.66
C ALA A 42 25.20 -12.88 6.48
N VAL A 43 26.13 -12.17 7.13
CA VAL A 43 27.21 -12.78 7.94
C VAL A 43 26.68 -13.46 9.19
N PHE A 44 25.73 -12.83 9.87
CA PHE A 44 25.17 -13.31 11.13
C PHE A 44 23.84 -14.05 10.96
N GLU A 45 23.41 -14.27 9.71
CA GLU A 45 22.17 -14.96 9.34
C GLU A 45 20.92 -14.41 10.05
N PHE A 46 20.90 -13.10 10.34
CA PHE A 46 19.77 -12.47 11.03
C PHE A 46 18.48 -12.60 10.22
N THR A 47 17.41 -13.00 10.89
CA THR A 47 16.09 -13.05 10.28
C THR A 47 15.33 -11.73 10.49
N ALA A 48 14.37 -11.43 9.60
CA ALA A 48 13.48 -10.29 9.79
C ALA A 48 12.68 -10.35 11.11
N GLY A 49 12.51 -11.54 11.69
CA GLY A 49 11.88 -11.73 12.99
C GLY A 49 12.74 -11.21 14.15
N GLU A 50 14.04 -11.52 14.14
CA GLU A 50 15.00 -11.08 15.17
C GLU A 50 15.24 -9.57 15.12
N LEU A 51 15.14 -8.98 13.93
CA LEU A 51 15.22 -7.53 13.74
C LEU A 51 13.91 -6.79 14.12
N GLY A 52 12.87 -7.51 14.57
CA GLY A 52 11.55 -6.92 14.86
C GLY A 52 10.84 -6.36 13.63
N LEU A 53 11.29 -6.73 12.42
CA LEU A 53 10.78 -6.25 11.13
C LEU A 53 9.65 -7.14 10.57
N LYS A 54 9.16 -8.11 11.34
CA LYS A 54 7.96 -8.88 11.00
C LYS A 54 6.77 -7.92 10.96
N GLY A 55 6.43 -7.44 9.77
CA GLY A 55 5.21 -6.68 9.55
C GLY A 55 4.01 -7.48 10.06
N LYS A 56 2.97 -6.78 10.54
CA LYS A 56 1.63 -7.38 10.71
C LYS A 56 1.34 -8.11 9.40
N ALA A 57 1.20 -9.44 9.44
CA ALA A 57 0.75 -10.19 8.28
C ALA A 57 -0.49 -9.46 7.78
N SER A 58 -0.42 -8.86 6.58
CA SER A 58 -1.63 -8.35 5.96
C SER A 58 -2.55 -9.56 5.92
N LEU A 59 -3.69 -9.50 6.61
CA LEU A 59 -4.75 -10.47 6.43
C LEU A 59 -5.16 -10.30 4.97
N ALA A 60 -4.47 -11.00 4.06
CA ALA A 60 -4.87 -11.14 2.68
C ALA A 60 -6.27 -11.74 2.80
N GLY A 61 -7.28 -10.88 2.63
CA GLY A 61 -8.67 -11.25 2.84
C GLY A 61 -8.91 -12.53 2.07
N LYS A 62 -9.35 -13.58 2.76
CA LYS A 62 -9.61 -14.88 2.16
C LYS A 62 -10.44 -14.65 0.91
N LYS A 63 -9.88 -14.93 -0.27
CA LYS A 63 -10.58 -14.70 -1.56
C LYS A 63 -11.95 -15.33 -1.46
N VAL A 64 -12.98 -14.51 -1.58
CA VAL A 64 -14.36 -14.99 -1.47
C VAL A 64 -14.66 -15.77 -2.74
N PRO A 65 -15.17 -17.01 -2.66
CA PRO A 65 -15.58 -17.74 -3.85
C PRO A 65 -16.65 -16.94 -4.60
N ILE A 66 -16.52 -16.91 -5.92
CA ILE A 66 -17.54 -16.35 -6.80
C ILE A 66 -18.75 -17.28 -6.75
N ARG A 67 -19.95 -16.73 -6.57
CA ARG A 67 -21.18 -17.52 -6.43
C ARG A 67 -22.13 -17.34 -7.61
N TYR A 68 -22.07 -16.19 -8.29
CA TYR A 68 -22.93 -15.88 -9.42
C TYR A 68 -22.11 -15.40 -10.63
N THR A 69 -22.49 -15.79 -11.85
CA THR A 69 -21.91 -15.33 -13.13
C THR A 69 -22.98 -15.13 -14.19
N ASP A 70 -22.76 -14.24 -15.15
CA ASP A 70 -23.54 -14.16 -16.40
C ASP A 70 -22.73 -14.61 -17.62
N ASP A 71 -23.39 -14.68 -18.79
CA ASP A 71 -22.78 -15.03 -20.08
C ASP A 71 -21.78 -13.97 -20.60
N ASN A 72 -21.81 -12.74 -20.04
CA ASN A 72 -20.93 -11.64 -20.40
C ASN A 72 -19.65 -11.59 -19.55
N GLY A 73 -19.46 -12.58 -18.66
CA GLY A 73 -18.29 -12.68 -17.78
C GLY A 73 -18.37 -11.81 -16.52
N ASN A 74 -19.52 -11.23 -16.21
CA ASN A 74 -19.75 -10.53 -14.95
C ASN A 74 -19.90 -11.53 -13.82
N THR A 75 -19.24 -11.26 -12.69
CA THR A 75 -19.23 -12.18 -11.54
C THR A 75 -19.60 -11.47 -10.24
N TRP A 76 -20.22 -12.20 -9.33
CA TRP A 76 -20.57 -11.70 -8.01
C TRP A 76 -20.41 -12.78 -6.93
N SER A 77 -19.77 -12.41 -5.83
CA SER A 77 -19.49 -13.33 -4.71
C SER A 77 -20.69 -13.59 -3.80
N GLY A 78 -21.82 -12.93 -4.05
CA GLY A 78 -22.99 -12.96 -3.17
C GLY A 78 -22.83 -12.15 -1.88
N ARG A 79 -21.70 -11.43 -1.71
CA ARG A 79 -21.46 -10.51 -0.60
C ARG A 79 -21.59 -9.07 -1.07
N GLY A 80 -22.18 -8.21 -0.23
CA GLY A 80 -22.33 -6.78 -0.49
C GLY A 80 -23.50 -6.45 -1.43
N HIS A 81 -23.50 -5.22 -1.96
CA HIS A 81 -24.55 -4.75 -2.86
C HIS A 81 -24.59 -5.57 -4.15
N ARG A 82 -25.79 -5.94 -4.59
CA ARG A 82 -25.98 -6.71 -5.82
C ARG A 82 -25.65 -5.85 -7.04
N PRO A 83 -24.88 -6.35 -8.02
CA PRO A 83 -24.52 -5.57 -9.18
C PRO A 83 -25.72 -5.34 -10.11
N GLY A 84 -25.67 -4.24 -10.88
CA GLY A 84 -26.78 -3.79 -11.73
C GLY A 84 -27.19 -4.82 -12.79
N TRP A 85 -26.24 -5.59 -13.34
CA TRP A 85 -26.54 -6.64 -14.32
C TRP A 85 -27.46 -7.74 -13.74
N LEU A 86 -27.27 -8.08 -12.46
CA LEU A 86 -28.06 -9.13 -11.81
C LEU A 86 -29.45 -8.61 -11.42
N ASN A 87 -29.54 -7.34 -11.01
CA ASN A 87 -30.85 -6.68 -10.81
C ASN A 87 -31.63 -6.60 -12.12
N ALA A 88 -31.00 -6.09 -13.18
CA ALA A 88 -31.64 -5.97 -14.48
C ALA A 88 -32.10 -7.33 -15.02
N ALA A 89 -31.30 -8.39 -14.85
CA ALA A 89 -31.71 -9.73 -15.25
C ALA A 89 -32.94 -10.24 -14.49
N ILE A 90 -33.02 -9.96 -13.18
CA ILE A 90 -34.18 -10.33 -12.36
C ILE A 90 -35.42 -9.52 -12.75
N GLU A 91 -35.27 -8.23 -13.02
CA GLU A 91 -36.36 -7.38 -13.52
C GLU A 91 -36.88 -7.82 -14.90
N ASN A 92 -35.99 -8.38 -15.73
CA ASN A 92 -36.36 -9.01 -17.00
C ASN A 92 -36.97 -10.42 -16.86
N GLY A 93 -37.29 -10.85 -15.64
CA GLY A 93 -38.01 -12.10 -15.35
C GLY A 93 -37.12 -13.34 -15.21
N ARG A 94 -35.79 -13.20 -15.23
CA ARG A 94 -34.88 -14.32 -14.93
C ARG A 94 -34.76 -14.54 -13.42
N LYS A 95 -34.44 -15.76 -12.99
CA LYS A 95 -34.28 -16.04 -11.57
C LYS A 95 -32.82 -15.85 -11.17
N LEU A 96 -32.60 -15.47 -9.91
CA LEU A 96 -31.27 -15.36 -9.33
C LEU A 96 -30.51 -16.71 -9.41
N GLU A 97 -31.25 -17.81 -9.42
CA GLU A 97 -30.73 -19.18 -9.48
C GLU A 97 -30.07 -19.50 -10.82
N ASP A 98 -30.52 -18.89 -11.91
CA ASP A 98 -29.96 -19.09 -13.25
C ASP A 98 -28.51 -18.59 -13.36
N PHE A 99 -28.13 -17.66 -12.48
CA PHE A 99 -26.78 -17.09 -12.43
C PHE A 99 -25.88 -17.82 -11.44
N LEU A 100 -26.38 -18.80 -10.68
CA LEU A 100 -25.56 -19.54 -9.72
C LEU A 100 -24.53 -20.40 -10.45
N ILE A 101 -23.27 -20.22 -10.09
CA ILE A 101 -22.23 -21.17 -10.47
C ILE A 101 -22.47 -22.42 -9.63
N ALA A 102 -22.66 -23.58 -10.29
CA ALA A 102 -22.63 -24.85 -9.60
C ALA A 102 -21.24 -25.01 -8.96
N VAL A 103 -21.20 -24.99 -7.62
CA VAL A 103 -19.98 -25.16 -6.81
C VAL A 103 -19.63 -26.64 -6.75
#